data_AF-A0AAU6XLD1-F1
#
_entry.id   AF-A0AAU6XLD1-F1
#
_cell.length_a   1.000
_cell.length_b   1.000
_cell.length_c   1.000
_cell.angle_alpha   90.00
_cell.angle_beta   90.00
_cell.angle_gamma   90.00
#
_symmetry.space_group_name_H-M   'P 1'
#
loop_
_entity.id
_entity.type
_entity.pdbx_description
1 polymer ?
#
loop_
_entity_poly.entity_id
_entity_poly.type
_entity_poly.pdbx_seq_one_letter_code
_entity_poly.pdbx_strand_id
1 'polypeptide(L)'
;MRIPDGVRKTVNVVLCLAAVVAIGWSGREIWMVWNNHRQIDAACGGLVPAGRVLDLSEAGGTITHRVLDEDSFDPDTGIPHDCELYSTEAGERAGTSTGIRWFFTGQMGVLPDGQPLIADAPMKGPLGIRSRTTYPPQPLGGDIAGRVTDSSVTVQLPCEEGTAEDESVRALWARAELMPRRGGQVSGHDRAVLAETAVETANNLADRLGCAERLPDAPDEVPALTAGPVPAARAEGTCAWYGKTGLADRSPYPDEVVESRTDGLAWHESCGLVLDFGRADRVYAKEADSHDWLNSPDGPGEWFVSLHTYAGPVAENIGLTGTDDGEVSEPAVPGKAGRSATDPVWWASSACDGRPQVHTMTVGRPSYARLVASRMEDLFRAYVDDVTTRRHCTDVVLPGHSTFRADWGES
;
A
#
# COMPACT_ATOMS: atom_id res chain seq x y z
N MET A 1 49.38 -53.57 7.21
CA MET A 1 48.95 -53.06 8.53
C MET A 1 47.53 -53.54 8.80
N ARG A 2 47.32 -54.40 9.80
CA ARG A 2 45.98 -54.80 10.25
C ARG A 2 45.45 -53.66 11.14
N ILE A 3 44.36 -53.02 10.71
CA ILE A 3 43.63 -52.07 11.55
C ILE A 3 43.11 -52.87 12.76
N PRO A 4 43.40 -52.47 14.01
CA PRO A 4 42.92 -53.19 15.19
C PRO A 4 41.39 -53.24 15.19
N ASP A 5 40.79 -54.40 15.45
CA ASP A 5 39.33 -54.58 15.42
C ASP A 5 38.57 -53.62 16.37
N GLY A 6 39.24 -53.11 17.41
CA GLY A 6 38.72 -52.07 18.29
C GLY A 6 38.47 -50.72 17.59
N VAL A 7 39.27 -50.35 16.59
CA VAL A 7 39.12 -49.09 15.85
C VAL A 7 37.89 -49.13 14.95
N ARG A 8 37.61 -50.26 14.30
CA ARG A 8 36.38 -50.45 13.50
C ARG A 8 35.12 -50.38 14.35
N LYS A 9 35.13 -50.98 15.55
CA LYS A 9 33.99 -50.93 16.47
C LYS A 9 33.74 -49.50 16.97
N THR A 10 34.78 -48.76 17.33
CA THR A 10 34.66 -47.37 17.77
C THR A 10 34.17 -46.45 16.64
N VAL A 11 34.69 -46.60 15.42
CA VAL A 11 34.23 -45.82 14.26
C VAL A 11 32.77 -46.12 13.93
N ASN A 12 32.35 -47.38 13.95
CA ASN A 12 30.94 -47.75 13.73
C ASN A 12 30.02 -47.18 14.82
N VAL A 13 30.45 -47.20 16.08
CA VAL A 13 29.67 -46.61 17.19
C VAL A 13 29.53 -45.10 17.02
N VAL A 14 30.61 -44.39 16.66
CA VAL A 14 30.58 -42.94 16.41
C VAL A 14 29.67 -42.61 15.21
N LEU A 15 29.75 -43.39 14.12
CA LEU A 15 28.87 -43.21 12.96
C LEU A 15 27.39 -43.47 13.30
N CYS A 16 27.09 -44.51 14.09
CA CYS A 16 25.72 -44.78 14.55
C CYS A 16 25.20 -43.67 15.47
N LEU A 17 26.03 -43.16 16.39
CA LEU A 17 25.64 -42.05 17.26
C LEU A 17 25.43 -40.75 16.46
N ALA A 18 26.32 -40.47 15.50
CA ALA A 18 26.16 -39.33 14.59
C ALA A 18 24.88 -39.46 13.75
N ALA A 19 24.56 -40.66 13.26
CA ALA A 19 23.32 -40.92 12.53
C ALA A 19 22.07 -40.74 13.41
N VAL A 20 22.08 -41.24 14.65
CA VAL A 20 20.95 -41.05 15.59
C VAL A 20 20.77 -39.59 15.95
N VAL A 21 21.85 -38.85 16.19
CA VAL A 21 21.81 -37.40 16.44
C VAL A 21 21.29 -36.66 15.21
N ALA A 22 21.77 -37.00 14.02
CA ALA A 22 21.30 -36.41 12.77
C ALA A 22 19.82 -36.69 12.50
N ILE A 23 19.35 -37.93 12.72
CA ILE A 23 17.94 -38.33 12.58
C ILE A 23 17.07 -37.60 13.60
N GLY A 24 17.51 -37.54 14.86
CA GLY A 24 16.80 -36.82 15.92
C GLY A 24 16.70 -35.33 15.63
N TRP A 25 17.76 -34.72 15.13
CA TRP A 25 17.77 -33.33 14.70
C TRP A 25 16.84 -33.10 13.50
N SER A 26 16.96 -33.91 12.44
CA SER A 26 16.07 -33.80 11.27
C SER A 26 14.61 -34.00 11.63
N GLY A 27 14.30 -34.90 12.57
CA GLY A 27 12.93 -35.12 13.05
C GLY A 27 12.36 -33.89 13.77
N ARG A 28 13.19 -33.18 14.54
CA ARG A 28 12.80 -31.92 15.21
C ARG A 28 12.52 -30.81 14.21
N GLU A 29 13.40 -30.63 13.22
CA GLU A 29 13.22 -29.59 12.18
C GLU A 29 11.97 -29.85 11.33
N ILE A 30 11.76 -31.10 10.89
CA ILE A 30 10.56 -31.48 10.14
C ILE A 30 9.30 -31.24 10.98
N TRP A 31 9.33 -31.58 12.27
CA TRP A 31 8.19 -31.34 13.16
C TRP A 31 7.92 -29.84 13.36
N MET A 32 8.97 -29.02 13.45
CA MET A 32 8.83 -27.56 13.57
C MET A 32 8.19 -26.96 12.32
N VAL A 33 8.68 -27.30 11.12
CA VAL A 33 8.10 -26.84 9.86
C VAL A 33 6.64 -27.27 9.74
N TRP A 34 6.34 -28.54 10.02
CA TRP A 34 4.96 -29.05 10.00
C TRP A 34 4.05 -28.34 11.01
N ASN A 35 4.53 -28.12 12.22
CA ASN A 35 3.78 -27.40 13.24
C ASN A 35 3.55 -25.94 12.83
N ASN A 36 4.57 -25.26 12.29
CA ASN A 36 4.44 -23.88 11.82
C ASN A 36 3.44 -23.77 10.67
N HIS A 37 3.45 -24.69 9.71
CA HIS A 37 2.41 -24.79 8.66
C HIS A 37 1.01 -24.83 9.27
N ARG A 38 0.79 -25.74 10.24
CA ARG A 38 -0.50 -25.88 10.91
C ARG A 38 -0.92 -24.61 11.66
N GLN A 39 0.02 -23.91 12.30
CA GLN A 39 -0.26 -22.66 13.01
C GLN A 39 -0.70 -21.56 12.04
N ILE A 40 -0.08 -21.46 10.87
CA ILE A 40 -0.43 -20.48 9.85
C ILE A 40 -1.79 -20.81 9.23
N ASP A 41 -2.02 -22.07 8.84
CA ASP A 41 -3.30 -22.50 8.26
C ASP A 41 -4.46 -22.25 9.22
N ALA A 42 -4.25 -22.53 10.53
CA ALA A 42 -5.25 -22.26 11.56
C ALA A 42 -5.51 -20.76 11.73
N ALA A 43 -4.46 -19.92 11.66
CA ALA A 43 -4.57 -18.47 11.83
C ALA A 43 -5.24 -17.77 10.64
N CYS A 44 -5.01 -18.26 9.42
CA CYS A 44 -5.47 -17.61 8.19
C CYS A 44 -6.64 -18.36 7.52
N GLY A 45 -7.27 -19.32 8.22
CA GLY A 45 -8.39 -20.10 7.69
C GLY A 45 -8.06 -20.90 6.42
N GLY A 46 -6.79 -21.25 6.21
CA GLY A 46 -6.30 -21.91 5.00
C GLY A 46 -6.28 -21.05 3.72
N LEU A 47 -6.58 -19.75 3.81
CA LEU A 47 -6.58 -18.85 2.63
C LEU A 47 -5.17 -18.37 2.25
N VAL A 48 -4.29 -18.21 3.24
CA VAL A 48 -2.90 -17.78 3.03
C VAL A 48 -1.99 -19.01 2.90
N PRO A 49 -1.20 -19.13 1.83
CA PRO A 49 -0.33 -20.29 1.61
C PRO A 49 0.82 -20.33 2.63
N ALA A 50 0.71 -21.20 3.63
CA ALA A 50 1.68 -21.30 4.73
C ALA A 50 3.12 -21.56 4.27
N GLY A 51 3.33 -22.33 3.19
CA GLY A 51 4.66 -22.59 2.64
C GLY A 51 5.36 -21.31 2.20
N ARG A 52 4.64 -20.43 1.51
CA ARG A 52 5.17 -19.13 1.04
C ARG A 52 5.50 -18.22 2.20
N VAL A 53 4.63 -18.17 3.21
CA VAL A 53 4.90 -17.40 4.44
C VAL A 53 6.18 -17.86 5.11
N LEU A 54 6.46 -19.17 5.12
CA LEU A 54 7.69 -19.73 5.70
C LEU A 54 8.94 -19.48 4.86
N ASP A 55 8.79 -19.12 3.57
CA ASP A 55 9.90 -18.74 2.69
C ASP A 55 10.33 -17.27 2.84
N LEU A 56 9.59 -16.48 3.63
CA LEU A 56 9.93 -15.08 3.92
C LEU A 56 11.17 -14.99 4.83
N SER A 57 11.98 -13.97 4.62
CA SER A 57 13.24 -13.78 5.36
C SER A 57 13.08 -13.68 6.88
N GLU A 58 11.98 -13.13 7.38
CA GLU A 58 11.67 -13.01 8.81
C GLU A 58 10.89 -14.20 9.36
N ALA A 59 10.51 -15.18 8.53
CA ALA A 59 9.89 -16.41 8.99
C ALA A 59 10.95 -17.35 9.55
N GLY A 60 10.72 -17.84 10.77
CA GLY A 60 11.69 -18.70 11.43
C GLY A 60 11.40 -18.92 12.91
N GLY A 61 12.10 -19.91 13.47
CA GLY A 61 11.84 -20.42 14.82
C GLY A 61 10.41 -20.92 15.01
N THR A 62 9.89 -20.83 16.24
CA THR A 62 8.48 -21.06 16.53
C THR A 62 7.63 -19.92 15.96
N ILE A 63 6.61 -20.30 15.18
CA ILE A 63 5.57 -19.38 14.68
C ILE A 63 4.33 -19.49 15.58
N THR A 64 3.81 -18.34 15.97
CA THR A 64 2.52 -18.20 16.68
C THR A 64 1.67 -17.17 15.95
N HIS A 65 0.37 -17.15 16.20
CA HIS A 65 -0.54 -16.13 15.71
C HIS A 65 -1.08 -15.30 16.89
N ARG A 66 -1.70 -14.16 16.60
CA ARG A 66 -2.37 -13.38 17.64
C ARG A 66 -3.45 -14.24 18.31
N VAL A 67 -3.28 -14.57 19.59
CA VAL A 67 -4.34 -15.14 20.43
C VAL A 67 -5.00 -13.96 21.14
N LEU A 68 -6.19 -13.57 20.70
CA LEU A 68 -6.98 -12.54 21.37
C LEU A 68 -7.72 -13.19 22.54
N ASP A 69 -7.68 -12.58 23.72
CA ASP A 69 -8.53 -12.96 24.84
C ASP A 69 -9.99 -12.61 24.50
N GLU A 70 -10.86 -13.62 24.54
CA GLU A 70 -12.35 -13.61 24.51
C GLU A 70 -13.14 -13.22 23.23
N ASP A 71 -12.55 -12.62 22.20
CA ASP A 71 -13.18 -12.51 20.86
C ASP A 71 -12.33 -13.24 19.82
N SER A 72 -12.45 -14.57 19.79
CA SER A 72 -11.72 -15.41 18.83
C SER A 72 -12.05 -14.98 17.41
N PHE A 73 -10.99 -14.73 16.62
CA PHE A 73 -11.04 -14.86 15.16
C PHE A 73 -11.73 -16.18 14.83
N ASP A 74 -12.91 -16.10 14.26
CA ASP A 74 -13.58 -17.24 13.69
C ASP A 74 -13.26 -17.22 12.19
N PRO A 75 -12.62 -18.26 11.62
CA PRO A 75 -12.52 -18.39 10.16
C PRO A 75 -13.90 -18.42 9.46
N ASP A 76 -14.99 -18.50 10.23
CA ASP A 76 -16.39 -18.33 9.82
C ASP A 76 -17.01 -16.96 10.21
N THR A 77 -16.28 -16.04 10.88
CA THR A 77 -16.70 -14.62 11.05
C THR A 77 -16.39 -13.82 9.79
N GLY A 78 -17.30 -12.92 9.40
CA GLY A 78 -17.38 -12.28 8.09
C GLY A 78 -16.13 -11.61 7.51
N ILE A 79 -16.23 -11.36 6.21
CA ILE A 79 -15.25 -10.62 5.42
C ILE A 79 -15.40 -9.11 5.74
N PRO A 80 -14.32 -8.33 5.93
CA PRO A 80 -12.89 -8.62 5.68
C PRO A 80 -12.19 -9.43 6.78
N HIS A 81 -11.16 -10.19 6.40
CA HIS A 81 -10.35 -11.02 7.30
C HIS A 81 -8.89 -10.55 7.36
N ASP A 82 -8.29 -10.59 8.54
CA ASP A 82 -6.86 -10.42 8.75
C ASP A 82 -6.27 -11.55 9.62
N CYS A 83 -5.03 -11.97 9.31
CA CYS A 83 -4.27 -12.90 10.12
C CYS A 83 -2.88 -12.34 10.41
N GLU A 84 -2.57 -12.18 11.70
CA GLU A 84 -1.29 -11.66 12.18
C GLU A 84 -0.40 -12.78 12.73
N LEU A 85 0.82 -12.87 12.21
CA LEU A 85 1.78 -13.92 12.55
C LEU A 85 3.02 -13.36 13.25
N TYR A 86 3.48 -14.11 14.25
CA TYR A 86 4.58 -13.78 15.12
C TYR A 86 5.67 -14.84 15.00
N SER A 87 6.92 -14.41 14.96
CA SER A 87 8.09 -15.28 14.85
C SER A 87 9.04 -15.03 16.02
N THR A 88 9.56 -16.12 16.57
CA THR A 88 10.66 -16.07 17.55
C THR A 88 11.97 -15.65 16.91
N GLU A 89 12.27 -16.13 15.70
CA GLU A 89 13.49 -15.74 14.99
C GLU A 89 13.48 -14.25 14.63
N ALA A 90 12.35 -13.71 14.15
CA ALA A 90 12.19 -12.27 13.94
C ALA A 90 12.40 -11.48 15.24
N GLY A 91 11.90 -11.99 16.37
CA GLY A 91 12.04 -11.36 17.69
C GLY A 91 13.48 -11.37 18.20
N GLU A 92 14.15 -12.52 18.14
CA GLU A 92 15.56 -12.69 18.51
C GLU A 92 16.47 -11.80 17.66
N ARG A 93 16.31 -11.82 16.33
CA ARG A 93 17.06 -10.94 15.44
C ARG A 93 16.78 -9.47 15.75
N ALA A 94 15.54 -9.11 16.07
CA ALA A 94 15.14 -7.76 16.45
C ALA A 94 15.65 -7.33 17.84
N GLY A 95 16.09 -8.27 18.67
CA GLY A 95 16.48 -8.01 20.05
C GLY A 95 15.28 -7.66 20.95
N THR A 96 14.10 -8.22 20.68
CA THR A 96 12.92 -8.01 21.54
C THR A 96 13.10 -8.71 22.89
N SER A 97 12.52 -8.15 23.96
CA SER A 97 12.65 -8.69 25.32
C SER A 97 12.00 -10.07 25.51
N THR A 98 10.96 -10.36 24.73
CA THR A 98 10.27 -11.65 24.70
C THR A 98 10.89 -12.64 23.72
N GLY A 99 11.81 -12.18 22.85
CA GLY A 99 12.29 -12.95 21.71
C GLY A 99 11.21 -13.22 20.66
N ILE A 100 10.05 -12.57 20.71
CA ILE A 100 8.95 -12.73 19.74
C ILE A 100 8.67 -11.39 19.06
N ARG A 101 8.31 -11.40 17.78
CA ARG A 101 7.92 -10.21 17.02
C ARG A 101 6.87 -10.54 15.95
N TRP A 102 5.90 -9.64 15.80
CA TRP A 102 4.99 -9.61 14.64
C TRP A 102 5.78 -9.38 13.35
N PHE A 103 5.71 -10.32 12.43
CA PHE A 103 6.50 -10.29 11.20
C PHE A 103 5.65 -10.29 9.93
N PHE A 104 4.44 -10.86 9.95
CA PHE A 104 3.61 -10.97 8.75
C PHE A 104 2.14 -10.71 9.05
N THR A 105 1.47 -10.12 8.06
CA THR A 105 0.01 -9.99 8.01
C THR A 105 -0.52 -10.40 6.64
N GLY A 106 -1.47 -11.32 6.65
CA GLY A 106 -2.31 -11.63 5.50
C GLY A 106 -3.66 -10.96 5.69
N GLN A 107 -4.11 -10.17 4.73
CA GLN A 107 -5.38 -9.45 4.77
C GLN A 107 -6.15 -9.69 3.48
N MET A 108 -7.46 -9.86 3.57
CA MET A 108 -8.29 -10.09 2.40
C MET A 108 -9.72 -9.63 2.64
N GLY A 109 -10.39 -9.24 1.56
CA GLY A 109 -11.73 -8.68 1.65
C GLY A 109 -12.49 -8.70 0.34
N VAL A 110 -13.73 -8.20 0.42
CA VAL A 110 -14.60 -7.96 -0.74
C VAL A 110 -14.71 -6.46 -0.99
N LEU A 111 -15.09 -6.11 -2.21
CA LEU A 111 -15.43 -4.75 -2.62
C LEU A 111 -16.88 -4.71 -3.16
N PRO A 112 -17.65 -3.64 -2.84
CA PRO A 112 -17.25 -2.50 -2.02
C PRO A 112 -17.02 -2.90 -0.55
N ASP A 113 -15.97 -2.34 0.04
CA ASP A 113 -15.76 -2.42 1.49
C ASP A 113 -16.78 -1.49 2.15
N GLY A 114 -17.38 -1.88 3.29
CA GLY A 114 -18.31 -1.03 4.02
C GLY A 114 -17.65 0.24 4.58
N GLN A 115 -16.30 0.27 4.64
CA GLN A 115 -15.52 1.43 5.09
C GLN A 115 -14.99 2.27 3.91
N PRO A 116 -15.22 3.59 3.92
CA PRO A 116 -14.73 4.47 2.86
C PRO A 116 -13.20 4.56 2.86
N LEU A 117 -12.61 4.53 1.66
CA LEU A 117 -11.20 4.87 1.48
C LEU A 117 -11.04 6.39 1.54
N ILE A 118 -10.36 6.87 2.57
CA ILE A 118 -10.15 8.31 2.78
C ILE A 118 -8.99 8.81 1.91
N ALA A 119 -9.21 9.94 1.24
CA ALA A 119 -8.17 10.66 0.51
C ALA A 119 -7.03 11.09 1.46
N ASP A 120 -5.85 11.36 0.92
CA ASP A 120 -4.70 11.78 1.72
C ASP A 120 -5.04 12.99 2.60
N ALA A 121 -4.71 12.90 3.88
CA ALA A 121 -4.89 13.99 4.82
C ALA A 121 -3.88 15.13 4.55
N PRO A 122 -4.26 16.42 4.70
CA PRO A 122 -3.37 17.56 4.47
C PRO A 122 -2.11 17.59 5.35
N MET A 123 -2.10 16.81 6.43
CA MET A 123 -1.01 16.72 7.40
C MET A 123 -0.07 15.52 7.11
N LYS A 124 -0.44 14.64 6.18
CA LYS A 124 0.29 13.42 5.84
C LYS A 124 0.82 13.53 4.41
N GLY A 125 1.99 14.16 4.29
CA GLY A 125 2.66 14.31 3.00
C GLY A 125 3.20 12.99 2.43
N PRO A 126 3.60 12.99 1.14
CA PRO A 126 4.15 11.81 0.47
C PRO A 126 5.53 11.40 0.98
N LEU A 127 6.20 12.27 1.75
CA LEU A 127 7.47 12.00 2.41
C LEU A 127 7.27 11.68 3.89
N GLY A 128 8.09 10.79 4.43
CA GLY A 128 8.11 10.55 5.87
C GLY A 128 8.58 11.79 6.62
N ILE A 129 7.98 12.07 7.79
CA ILE A 129 8.23 13.28 8.62
C ILE A 129 9.73 13.57 8.84
N ARG A 130 10.58 12.55 8.88
CA ARG A 130 12.03 12.66 9.09
C ARG A 130 12.87 12.21 7.90
N SER A 131 12.24 11.76 6.82
CA SER A 131 12.93 11.20 5.66
C SER A 131 12.78 12.11 4.46
N ARG A 132 13.91 12.44 3.83
CA ARG A 132 13.92 13.09 2.51
C ARG A 132 13.69 12.10 1.38
N THR A 133 13.53 10.82 1.70
CA THR A 133 13.38 9.76 0.71
C THR A 133 12.18 8.89 1.05
N THR A 134 11.44 8.47 0.04
CA THR A 134 10.31 7.56 0.13
C THR A 134 10.36 6.56 -1.03
N TYR A 135 9.59 5.49 -0.93
CA TYR A 135 9.43 4.49 -1.97
C TYR A 135 7.95 4.48 -2.37
N PRO A 136 7.54 5.30 -3.35
CA PRO A 136 6.15 5.34 -3.78
C PRO A 136 5.71 3.96 -4.25
N PRO A 137 4.49 3.52 -3.87
CA PRO A 137 3.98 2.25 -4.32
C PRO A 137 3.92 2.14 -5.84
N GLN A 138 4.24 0.97 -6.38
CA GLN A 138 4.35 0.72 -7.80
C GLN A 138 3.27 -0.27 -8.25
N PRO A 139 2.82 -0.22 -9.52
CA PRO A 139 2.03 -1.32 -10.06
C PRO A 139 2.84 -2.62 -10.03
N LEU A 140 2.16 -3.73 -9.72
CA LEU A 140 2.74 -5.07 -9.70
C LEU A 140 3.14 -5.52 -11.11
N GLY A 141 2.29 -5.24 -12.12
CA GLY A 141 2.46 -5.68 -13.50
C GLY A 141 2.02 -7.14 -13.72
N GLY A 142 2.35 -7.69 -14.89
CA GLY A 142 2.02 -9.09 -15.25
C GLY A 142 0.53 -9.34 -15.51
N ASP A 143 -0.18 -8.35 -16.07
CA ASP A 143 -1.64 -8.39 -16.29
C ASP A 143 -2.47 -8.59 -15.02
N ILE A 144 -1.87 -8.28 -13.86
CA ILE A 144 -2.54 -8.30 -12.56
C ILE A 144 -2.82 -6.86 -12.16
N ALA A 145 -4.09 -6.58 -11.86
CA ALA A 145 -4.41 -5.43 -11.05
C ALA A 145 -3.73 -5.64 -9.69
N GLY A 146 -2.63 -4.92 -9.45
CA GLY A 146 -1.79 -5.13 -8.28
C GLY A 146 -0.93 -3.93 -7.95
N ARG A 147 -0.59 -3.79 -6.66
CA ARG A 147 0.22 -2.70 -6.12
C ARG A 147 1.25 -3.25 -5.15
N VAL A 148 2.48 -2.78 -5.26
CA VAL A 148 3.62 -3.16 -4.43
C VAL A 148 4.08 -1.94 -3.64
N THR A 149 4.22 -2.07 -2.32
CA THR A 149 4.83 -1.07 -1.44
C THR A 149 6.23 -1.51 -1.01
N ASP A 150 6.87 -0.74 -0.13
CA ASP A 150 8.13 -1.13 0.50
C ASP A 150 8.02 -2.39 1.37
N SER A 151 6.82 -2.76 1.83
CA SER A 151 6.57 -3.86 2.76
C SER A 151 5.49 -4.87 2.32
N SER A 152 4.69 -4.54 1.30
CA SER A 152 3.46 -5.29 0.99
C SER A 152 3.19 -5.42 -0.49
N VAL A 153 2.40 -6.43 -0.85
CA VAL A 153 1.75 -6.55 -2.14
C VAL A 153 0.25 -6.66 -1.92
N THR A 154 -0.53 -5.91 -2.69
CA THR A 154 -2.00 -5.99 -2.73
C THR A 154 -2.44 -6.25 -4.15
N VAL A 155 -3.40 -7.16 -4.34
CA VAL A 155 -4.01 -7.49 -5.64
C VAL A 155 -5.52 -7.34 -5.56
N GLN A 156 -6.16 -7.09 -6.71
CA GLN A 156 -7.61 -7.12 -6.84
C GLN A 156 -8.02 -8.11 -7.93
N LEU A 157 -9.10 -8.84 -7.66
CA LEU A 157 -9.68 -9.83 -8.55
C LEU A 157 -11.17 -9.51 -8.76
N PRO A 158 -11.63 -9.24 -9.99
CA PRO A 158 -13.06 -9.09 -10.26
C PRO A 158 -13.86 -10.34 -9.85
N CYS A 159 -15.04 -10.14 -9.29
CA CYS A 159 -15.97 -11.22 -8.94
C CYS A 159 -17.42 -10.72 -9.02
N GLU A 160 -17.92 -10.47 -10.22
CA GLU A 160 -19.24 -9.88 -10.48
C GLU A 160 -20.44 -10.79 -10.10
N GLU A 161 -20.22 -12.11 -10.03
CA GLU A 161 -21.25 -13.10 -9.69
C GLU A 161 -21.14 -13.60 -8.23
N GLY A 162 -20.23 -13.02 -7.44
CA GLY A 162 -19.98 -13.45 -6.07
C GLY A 162 -21.03 -12.96 -5.09
N THR A 163 -21.32 -13.77 -4.08
CA THR A 163 -22.10 -13.37 -2.91
C THR A 163 -21.36 -13.68 -1.63
N ALA A 164 -21.27 -12.73 -0.73
CA ALA A 164 -20.75 -12.90 0.62
C ALA A 164 -21.82 -12.40 1.61
N GLU A 165 -22.24 -13.23 2.55
CA GLU A 165 -23.24 -12.86 3.57
C GLU A 165 -24.55 -12.25 2.99
N ASP A 166 -25.03 -12.82 1.88
CA ASP A 166 -26.21 -12.35 1.11
C ASP A 166 -26.03 -10.97 0.41
N GLU A 167 -24.83 -10.38 0.44
CA GLU A 167 -24.48 -9.16 -0.28
C GLU A 167 -23.74 -9.46 -1.59
N SER A 168 -24.00 -8.64 -2.63
CA SER A 168 -23.33 -8.75 -3.92
C SER A 168 -21.87 -8.29 -3.81
N VAL A 169 -20.95 -9.19 -4.13
CA VAL A 169 -19.52 -8.88 -4.27
C VAL A 169 -19.28 -8.41 -5.70
N ARG A 170 -18.41 -7.41 -5.90
CA ARG A 170 -17.97 -6.99 -7.25
C ARG A 170 -16.51 -7.28 -7.51
N ALA A 171 -15.69 -7.21 -6.47
CA ALA A 171 -14.30 -7.62 -6.54
C ALA A 171 -13.82 -8.15 -5.18
N LEU A 172 -12.73 -8.89 -5.21
CA LEU A 172 -11.98 -9.35 -4.06
C LEU A 172 -10.67 -8.59 -4.01
N TRP A 173 -10.12 -8.44 -2.81
CA TRP A 173 -8.76 -7.97 -2.63
C TRP A 173 -8.01 -8.88 -1.66
N ALA A 174 -6.70 -9.02 -1.89
CA ALA A 174 -5.81 -9.72 -0.98
C ALA A 174 -4.51 -8.94 -0.85
N ARG A 175 -3.98 -8.90 0.37
CA ARG A 175 -2.74 -8.21 0.75
C ARG A 175 -1.87 -9.15 1.55
N ALA A 176 -0.62 -9.26 1.14
CA ALA A 176 0.44 -9.90 1.91
C ALA A 176 1.43 -8.82 2.35
N GLU A 177 1.69 -8.73 3.65
CA GLU A 177 2.57 -7.72 4.22
C GLU A 177 3.61 -8.34 5.14
N LEU A 178 4.88 -8.00 4.90
CA LEU A 178 6.00 -8.29 5.79
C LEU A 178 6.25 -7.05 6.66
N MET A 179 6.63 -7.22 7.92
CA MET A 179 6.93 -6.13 8.84
C MET A 179 8.45 -5.89 8.93
N PRO A 180 9.06 -5.19 7.94
CA PRO A 180 10.50 -5.07 7.87
C PRO A 180 11.08 -4.33 9.07
N ARG A 181 12.40 -4.45 9.23
CA ARG A 181 13.16 -3.56 10.10
C ARG A 181 13.17 -2.16 9.48
N ARG A 182 13.19 -1.13 10.33
CA ARG A 182 13.05 0.27 9.88
C ARG A 182 14.05 0.63 8.78
N GLY A 183 13.57 1.35 7.76
CA GLY A 183 14.41 2.20 6.90
C GLY A 183 14.70 1.71 5.48
N GLY A 184 13.95 0.74 4.95
CA GLY A 184 14.11 0.29 3.57
C GLY A 184 12.95 -0.56 3.07
N GLN A 185 13.00 -0.92 1.79
CA GLN A 185 12.08 -1.88 1.18
C GLN A 185 12.53 -3.33 1.45
N VAL A 186 11.59 -4.26 1.47
CA VAL A 186 11.85 -5.71 1.59
C VAL A 186 12.71 -6.23 0.43
N SER A 187 13.35 -7.38 0.63
CA SER A 187 14.28 -7.96 -0.35
C SER A 187 13.55 -8.34 -1.66
N GLY A 188 14.30 -8.51 -2.76
CA GLY A 188 13.71 -8.95 -4.03
C GLY A 188 13.02 -10.31 -3.94
N HIS A 189 13.62 -11.23 -3.19
CA HIS A 189 13.02 -12.53 -2.86
C HIS A 189 11.71 -12.36 -2.11
N ASP A 190 11.71 -11.60 -1.01
CA ASP A 190 10.50 -11.40 -0.21
C ASP A 190 9.39 -10.70 -1.03
N ARG A 191 9.72 -9.75 -1.91
CA ARG A 191 8.72 -9.11 -2.78
C ARG A 191 8.06 -10.11 -3.72
N ALA A 192 8.83 -11.04 -4.29
CA ALA A 192 8.28 -12.09 -5.15
C ALA A 192 7.37 -13.02 -4.34
N VAL A 193 7.83 -13.48 -3.17
CA VAL A 193 7.04 -14.33 -2.27
C VAL A 193 5.75 -13.64 -1.83
N LEU A 194 5.78 -12.33 -1.49
CA LEU A 194 4.59 -11.57 -1.15
C LEU A 194 3.62 -11.44 -2.31
N ALA A 195 4.11 -11.28 -3.56
CA ALA A 195 3.27 -11.23 -4.73
C ALA A 195 2.58 -12.57 -5.00
N GLU A 196 3.32 -13.68 -4.97
CA GLU A 196 2.76 -15.04 -5.05
C GLU A 196 1.73 -15.27 -3.95
N THR A 197 2.06 -14.90 -2.70
CA THR A 197 1.16 -15.05 -1.55
C THR A 197 -0.14 -14.27 -1.77
N ALA A 198 -0.09 -13.01 -2.19
CA ALA A 198 -1.28 -12.19 -2.42
C ALA A 198 -2.16 -12.75 -3.55
N VAL A 199 -1.54 -13.22 -4.65
CA VAL A 199 -2.24 -13.84 -5.78
C VAL A 199 -2.90 -15.16 -5.38
N GLU A 200 -2.16 -16.06 -4.74
CA GLU A 200 -2.70 -17.34 -4.26
C GLU A 200 -3.82 -17.12 -3.23
N THR A 201 -3.68 -16.15 -2.32
CA THR A 201 -4.74 -15.80 -1.36
C THR A 201 -6.00 -15.27 -2.03
N ALA A 202 -5.88 -14.39 -3.03
CA ALA A 202 -7.04 -13.92 -3.78
C ALA A 202 -7.76 -15.06 -4.52
N ASN A 203 -7.00 -15.98 -5.12
CA ASN A 203 -7.55 -17.15 -5.82
C ASN A 203 -8.21 -18.14 -4.85
N ASN A 204 -7.63 -18.39 -3.67
CA ASN A 204 -8.23 -19.22 -2.63
C ASN A 204 -9.54 -18.61 -2.08
N LEU A 205 -9.57 -17.28 -1.90
CA LEU A 205 -10.79 -16.57 -1.51
C LEU A 205 -11.85 -16.66 -2.61
N ALA A 206 -11.45 -16.54 -3.87
CA ALA A 206 -12.33 -16.71 -5.03
C ALA A 206 -12.95 -18.11 -5.09
N ASP A 207 -12.16 -19.16 -4.83
CA ASP A 207 -12.65 -20.53 -4.71
C ASP A 207 -13.69 -20.67 -3.59
N ARG A 208 -13.41 -20.08 -2.42
CA ARG A 208 -14.30 -20.13 -1.25
C ARG A 208 -15.65 -19.43 -1.50
N LEU A 209 -15.64 -18.33 -2.25
CA LEU A 209 -16.83 -17.53 -2.57
C LEU A 209 -17.53 -17.95 -3.87
N GLY A 210 -17.01 -18.96 -4.57
CA GLY A 210 -17.60 -19.46 -5.82
C GLY A 210 -17.42 -18.52 -7.01
N CYS A 211 -16.48 -17.59 -6.97
CA CYS A 211 -16.13 -16.74 -8.11
C CYS A 211 -15.53 -17.60 -9.24
N ALA A 212 -15.83 -17.29 -10.50
CA ALA A 212 -15.26 -18.02 -11.65
C ALA A 212 -13.89 -17.47 -12.11
N GLU A 213 -13.67 -16.16 -11.97
CA GLU A 213 -12.45 -15.47 -12.40
C GLU A 213 -11.24 -15.82 -11.52
N ARG A 214 -10.06 -15.94 -12.11
CA ARG A 214 -8.80 -16.22 -11.40
C ARG A 214 -7.71 -15.26 -11.86
N LEU A 215 -6.86 -14.84 -10.93
CA LEU A 215 -5.64 -14.11 -11.27
C LEU A 215 -4.65 -15.06 -11.94
N PRO A 216 -3.89 -14.58 -12.95
CA PRO A 216 -2.74 -15.31 -13.47
C PRO A 216 -1.64 -15.43 -12.40
N ASP A 217 -0.63 -16.25 -12.69
CA ASP A 217 0.54 -16.37 -11.82
C ASP A 217 1.22 -15.01 -11.61
N ALA A 218 1.76 -14.80 -10.41
CA ALA A 218 2.47 -13.57 -10.09
C ALA A 218 3.72 -13.41 -10.97
N PRO A 219 4.17 -12.17 -11.25
CA PRO A 219 5.42 -11.95 -11.99
C PRO A 219 6.61 -12.62 -11.31
N ASP A 220 7.44 -13.33 -12.09
CA ASP A 220 8.65 -14.03 -11.59
C ASP A 220 9.60 -13.09 -10.81
N GLU A 221 9.66 -11.82 -11.21
CA GLU A 221 10.48 -10.80 -10.56
C GLU A 221 9.68 -9.52 -10.29
N VAL A 222 9.63 -9.13 -9.01
CA VAL A 222 9.08 -7.83 -8.60
C VAL A 222 10.23 -6.83 -8.42
N PRO A 223 10.41 -5.86 -9.33
CA PRO A 223 11.55 -4.96 -9.32
C PRO A 223 11.55 -4.10 -8.05
N ALA A 224 12.74 -3.62 -7.67
CA ALA A 224 12.87 -2.70 -6.55
C ALA A 224 12.10 -1.40 -6.83
N LEU A 225 11.50 -0.84 -5.78
CA LEU A 225 10.81 0.44 -5.86
C LEU A 225 11.84 1.55 -6.03
N THR A 226 11.59 2.44 -6.98
CA THR A 226 12.43 3.61 -7.22
C THR A 226 12.30 4.57 -6.03
N ALA A 227 13.44 5.04 -5.51
CA ALA A 227 13.45 6.04 -4.46
C ALA A 227 13.02 7.40 -5.02
N GLY A 228 12.07 8.06 -4.35
CA GLY A 228 11.68 9.44 -4.58
C GLY A 228 12.01 10.32 -3.37
N PRO A 229 11.88 11.65 -3.47
CA PRO A 229 11.40 12.38 -4.64
C PRO A 229 12.51 12.58 -5.70
N VAL A 230 12.12 12.94 -6.92
CA VAL A 230 13.01 13.35 -8.01
C VAL A 230 12.64 14.75 -8.51
N PRO A 231 13.56 15.53 -9.11
CA PRO A 231 13.22 16.83 -9.68
C PRO A 231 12.11 16.71 -10.73
N ALA A 232 11.14 17.63 -10.71
CA ALA A 232 9.99 17.65 -11.61
C ALA A 232 10.39 17.73 -13.10
N ALA A 233 11.54 18.31 -13.42
CA ALA A 233 12.09 18.31 -14.78
C ALA A 233 12.46 16.91 -15.31
N ARG A 234 12.59 15.92 -14.40
CA ARG A 234 12.84 14.51 -14.70
C ARG A 234 11.62 13.63 -14.39
N ALA A 235 10.44 14.23 -14.27
CA ALA A 235 9.23 13.49 -13.95
C ALA A 235 8.88 12.50 -15.07
N GLU A 236 8.61 11.26 -14.68
CA GLU A 236 8.14 10.17 -15.51
C GLU A 236 6.84 9.58 -14.91
N GLY A 237 6.36 8.48 -15.50
CA GLY A 237 5.20 7.74 -14.99
C GLY A 237 3.96 8.61 -14.74
N THR A 238 3.35 8.45 -13.57
CA THR A 238 2.12 9.15 -13.14
C THR A 238 2.29 10.66 -12.98
N CYS A 239 3.53 11.17 -12.89
CA CYS A 239 3.84 12.60 -12.77
C CYS A 239 4.40 13.22 -14.04
N ALA A 240 4.57 12.46 -15.13
CA ALA A 240 5.23 12.91 -16.36
C ALA A 240 4.61 14.18 -16.98
N TRP A 241 3.31 14.39 -16.80
CA TRP A 241 2.60 15.59 -17.27
C TRP A 241 3.13 16.85 -16.58
N TYR A 242 3.46 16.78 -15.29
CA TYR A 242 3.82 17.95 -14.50
C TYR A 242 5.11 18.60 -15.01
N GLY A 243 6.11 17.79 -15.33
CA GLY A 243 7.37 18.25 -15.92
C GLY A 243 7.19 18.97 -17.28
N LYS A 244 6.11 18.68 -18.02
CA LYS A 244 5.81 19.29 -19.33
C LYS A 244 5.05 20.62 -19.21
N THR A 245 4.41 20.89 -18.08
CA THR A 245 3.58 22.09 -17.89
C THR A 245 4.39 23.38 -17.70
N GLY A 246 5.65 23.27 -17.25
CA GLY A 246 6.46 24.41 -16.80
C GLY A 246 5.94 25.08 -15.52
N LEU A 247 4.97 24.47 -14.82
CA LEU A 247 4.49 24.95 -13.52
C LEU A 247 5.59 24.84 -12.46
N ALA A 248 6.39 23.76 -12.50
CA ALA A 248 7.47 23.53 -11.56
C ALA A 248 8.50 24.67 -11.54
N ASP A 249 8.71 25.39 -12.64
CA ASP A 249 9.65 26.52 -12.69
C ASP A 249 9.10 27.79 -12.01
N ARG A 250 7.80 27.82 -11.69
CA ARG A 250 7.10 28.99 -11.15
C ARG A 250 6.93 28.87 -9.65
N SER A 251 7.25 29.94 -8.92
CA SER A 251 6.91 30.04 -7.50
C SER A 251 5.41 30.29 -7.34
N PRO A 252 4.72 29.67 -6.37
CA PRO A 252 5.22 28.79 -5.29
C PRO A 252 4.97 27.30 -5.55
N TYR A 253 4.98 26.83 -6.80
CA TYR A 253 4.66 25.43 -7.10
C TYR A 253 5.79 24.47 -6.71
N PRO A 254 5.47 23.20 -6.40
CA PRO A 254 6.43 22.13 -6.17
C PRO A 254 7.53 22.01 -7.23
N ASP A 255 8.76 21.68 -6.83
CA ASP A 255 9.91 21.38 -7.72
C ASP A 255 10.28 19.91 -7.79
N GLU A 256 9.71 19.07 -6.93
CA GLU A 256 10.00 17.65 -6.90
C GLU A 256 8.73 16.81 -7.05
N VAL A 257 8.89 15.58 -7.51
CA VAL A 257 7.80 14.63 -7.72
C VAL A 257 8.10 13.29 -7.05
N VAL A 258 7.04 12.65 -6.59
CA VAL A 258 7.00 11.28 -6.06
C VAL A 258 6.06 10.52 -6.98
N GLU A 259 6.65 9.74 -7.88
CA GLU A 259 5.94 9.14 -9.01
C GLU A 259 5.93 7.62 -8.97
N SER A 260 4.91 7.06 -9.62
CA SER A 260 4.77 5.63 -9.85
C SER A 260 4.78 5.35 -11.34
N ARG A 261 5.11 4.12 -11.73
CA ARG A 261 4.87 3.68 -13.11
C ARG A 261 3.37 3.72 -13.41
N THR A 262 3.01 4.04 -14.64
CA THR A 262 1.63 3.98 -15.12
C THR A 262 1.27 2.55 -15.48
N ASP A 263 0.03 2.14 -15.18
CA ASP A 263 -0.52 0.83 -15.55
C ASP A 263 -2.02 0.99 -15.81
N GLY A 264 -2.50 0.43 -16.92
CA GLY A 264 -3.92 0.48 -17.30
C GLY A 264 -4.84 -0.30 -16.37
N LEU A 265 -4.29 -1.29 -15.65
CA LEU A 265 -5.03 -2.12 -14.69
C LEU A 265 -4.98 -1.57 -13.25
N ALA A 266 -4.21 -0.52 -13.00
CA ALA A 266 -4.11 0.07 -11.66
C ALA A 266 -5.46 0.70 -11.24
N TRP A 267 -6.07 0.16 -10.19
CA TRP A 267 -7.25 0.78 -9.54
C TRP A 267 -6.89 2.02 -8.72
N HIS A 268 -5.61 2.20 -8.39
CA HIS A 268 -5.11 3.35 -7.64
C HIS A 268 -3.80 3.84 -8.27
N GLU A 269 -3.83 5.03 -8.85
CA GLU A 269 -2.64 5.77 -9.27
C GLU A 269 -2.42 6.95 -8.33
N SER A 270 -1.16 7.32 -8.11
CA SER A 270 -0.77 8.49 -7.33
C SER A 270 0.34 9.29 -7.99
N CYS A 271 0.27 10.61 -7.89
CA CYS A 271 1.36 11.52 -8.18
C CYS A 271 1.51 12.52 -7.01
N GLY A 272 2.62 12.42 -6.28
CA GLY A 272 2.96 13.38 -5.25
C GLY A 272 3.82 14.50 -5.82
N LEU A 273 3.50 15.75 -5.53
CA LEU A 273 4.29 16.92 -5.85
C LEU A 273 4.81 17.52 -4.54
N VAL A 274 6.12 17.67 -4.41
CA VAL A 274 6.75 18.17 -3.18
C VAL A 274 7.50 19.46 -3.48
N LEU A 275 7.27 20.47 -2.65
CA LEU A 275 8.12 21.64 -2.63
C LEU A 275 9.35 21.32 -1.79
N ASP A 276 10.53 21.35 -2.40
CA ASP A 276 11.80 21.13 -1.69
C ASP A 276 11.88 22.09 -0.50
N PHE A 277 12.43 21.61 0.60
CA PHE A 277 12.49 22.37 1.85
C PHE A 277 13.17 23.73 1.68
N GLY A 278 14.26 23.79 0.91
CA GLY A 278 14.95 25.05 0.65
C GLY A 278 14.13 25.99 -0.22
N ARG A 279 13.33 25.48 -1.15
CA ARG A 279 12.41 26.29 -1.95
C ARG A 279 11.21 26.76 -1.13
N ALA A 280 10.65 25.91 -0.29
CA ALA A 280 9.56 26.25 0.62
C ALA A 280 9.96 27.39 1.57
N ASP A 281 11.15 27.32 2.16
CA ASP A 281 11.70 28.39 3.01
C ASP A 281 11.83 29.72 2.26
N ARG A 282 12.29 29.71 1.00
CA ARG A 282 12.36 30.92 0.16
C ARG A 282 10.98 31.49 -0.17
N VAL A 283 9.98 30.64 -0.40
CA VAL A 283 8.60 31.10 -0.61
C VAL A 283 8.07 31.72 0.67
N TYR A 284 8.24 31.06 1.81
CA TYR A 284 7.86 31.59 3.12
C TYR A 284 8.48 32.97 3.37
N ALA A 285 9.82 33.09 3.25
CA ALA A 285 10.54 34.35 3.48
C ALA A 285 10.07 35.50 2.58
N LYS A 286 9.56 35.20 1.38
CA LYS A 286 9.02 36.19 0.44
C LYS A 286 7.59 36.62 0.78
N GLU A 287 6.77 35.69 1.24
CA GLU A 287 5.32 35.89 1.39
C GLU A 287 4.89 36.21 2.82
N ALA A 288 5.71 35.89 3.84
CA ALA A 288 5.37 36.01 5.26
C ALA A 288 4.99 37.43 5.70
N ASP A 289 5.66 38.45 5.17
CA ASP A 289 5.36 39.85 5.52
C ASP A 289 3.96 40.29 5.05
N SER A 290 3.44 39.66 4.00
CA SER A 290 2.12 39.96 3.44
C SER A 290 1.01 39.03 3.97
N HIS A 291 1.39 37.95 4.67
CA HIS A 291 0.49 36.89 5.11
C HIS A 291 0.87 36.42 6.51
N ASP A 292 0.32 37.08 7.53
CA ASP A 292 0.56 36.79 8.96
C ASP A 292 0.10 35.38 9.39
N TRP A 293 -0.84 34.78 8.66
CA TRP A 293 -1.31 33.40 8.83
C TRP A 293 -0.39 32.34 8.20
N LEU A 294 0.62 32.75 7.42
CA LEU A 294 1.52 31.81 6.77
C LEU A 294 2.53 31.25 7.76
N ASN A 295 2.51 29.95 7.99
CA ASN A 295 3.48 29.26 8.85
C ASN A 295 4.70 28.83 8.04
N SER A 296 5.89 28.93 8.65
CA SER A 296 7.12 28.36 8.09
C SER A 296 6.98 26.84 7.90
N PRO A 297 7.57 26.25 6.85
CA PRO A 297 7.73 24.79 6.81
C PRO A 297 8.67 24.35 7.93
N ASP A 298 8.28 23.33 8.70
CA ASP A 298 9.08 22.76 9.80
C ASP A 298 9.96 21.58 9.35
N GLY A 299 9.64 21.00 8.19
CA GLY A 299 10.36 19.85 7.64
C GLY A 299 10.17 19.63 6.14
N PRO A 300 10.95 18.71 5.55
CA PRO A 300 10.80 18.33 4.14
C PRO A 300 9.41 17.74 3.86
N GLY A 301 8.84 18.06 2.71
CA GLY A 301 7.60 17.43 2.25
C GLY A 301 6.32 17.93 2.94
N GLU A 302 6.39 18.97 3.77
CA GLU A 302 5.21 19.54 4.41
C GLU A 302 4.34 20.37 3.46
N TRP A 303 4.97 21.08 2.52
CA TRP A 303 4.26 21.79 1.47
C TRP A 303 4.25 20.90 0.23
N PHE A 304 3.11 20.27 -0.01
CA PHE A 304 2.95 19.27 -1.06
C PHE A 304 1.59 19.38 -1.75
N VAL A 305 1.45 18.69 -2.87
CA VAL A 305 0.17 18.37 -3.51
C VAL A 305 0.15 16.87 -3.74
N SER A 306 -0.84 16.17 -3.19
CA SER A 306 -1.04 14.73 -3.40
C SER A 306 -2.20 14.52 -4.36
N LEU A 307 -1.94 13.89 -5.50
CA LEU A 307 -2.93 13.62 -6.52
C LEU A 307 -3.16 12.11 -6.60
N HIS A 308 -4.43 11.70 -6.59
CA HIS A 308 -4.81 10.30 -6.74
C HIS A 308 -5.87 10.11 -7.79
N THR A 309 -5.87 8.94 -8.41
CA THR A 309 -6.96 8.44 -9.25
C THR A 309 -7.36 7.08 -8.71
N TYR A 310 -8.64 6.94 -8.36
CA TYR A 310 -9.26 5.69 -7.96
C TYR A 310 -10.18 5.22 -9.07
N ALA A 311 -10.14 3.93 -9.42
CA ALA A 311 -10.93 3.34 -10.48
C ALA A 311 -11.69 2.08 -10.03
N GLY A 312 -12.82 1.81 -10.67
CA GLY A 312 -13.63 0.63 -10.40
C GLY A 312 -14.38 0.72 -9.07
N PRO A 313 -14.67 -0.41 -8.39
CA PRO A 313 -15.47 -0.42 -7.16
C PRO A 313 -14.93 0.49 -6.05
N VAL A 314 -13.61 0.70 -5.99
CA VAL A 314 -12.97 1.61 -5.01
C VAL A 314 -13.38 3.07 -5.24
N ALA A 315 -13.59 3.48 -6.49
CA ALA A 315 -13.97 4.86 -6.83
C ALA A 315 -15.36 5.25 -6.30
N GLU A 316 -16.20 4.27 -5.98
CA GLU A 316 -17.56 4.51 -5.47
C GLU A 316 -17.59 4.72 -3.95
N ASN A 317 -16.49 4.41 -3.25
CA ASN A 317 -16.41 4.53 -1.80
C ASN A 317 -15.22 5.37 -1.35
N ILE A 318 -15.05 6.55 -1.96
CA ILE A 318 -14.01 7.52 -1.58
C ILE A 318 -14.58 8.57 -0.63
N GLY A 319 -13.94 8.73 0.52
CA GLY A 319 -14.15 9.84 1.45
C GLY A 319 -13.10 10.94 1.26
N LEU A 320 -13.49 12.21 1.35
CA LEU A 320 -12.58 13.35 1.24
C LEU A 320 -11.90 13.69 2.56
N THR A 321 -12.60 13.43 3.67
CA THR A 321 -12.20 13.74 5.04
C THR A 321 -12.53 12.57 5.95
N GLY A 322 -11.76 12.40 7.01
CA GLY A 322 -12.03 11.42 8.05
C GLY A 322 -10.95 11.52 9.10
N THR A 323 -11.31 11.90 10.33
CA THR A 323 -10.34 12.08 11.41
C THR A 323 -10.42 11.00 12.49
N ASP A 324 -11.55 10.29 12.63
CA ASP A 324 -11.76 9.26 13.64
C ASP A 324 -12.74 8.16 13.18
N ASP A 325 -12.69 7.00 13.84
CA ASP A 325 -13.68 5.92 13.70
C ASP A 325 -15.08 6.45 14.06
N GLY A 326 -15.98 6.55 13.07
CA GLY A 326 -17.39 6.89 13.24
C GLY A 326 -17.82 8.28 12.77
N GLU A 327 -16.90 9.13 12.31
CA GLU A 327 -17.27 10.36 11.61
C GLU A 327 -17.73 10.04 10.18
N VAL A 328 -18.88 10.59 9.75
CA VAL A 328 -19.36 10.40 8.38
C VAL A 328 -18.45 11.18 7.44
N SER A 329 -17.60 10.46 6.70
CA SER A 329 -16.70 11.07 5.70
C SER A 329 -17.50 11.82 4.63
N GLU A 330 -17.01 12.98 4.19
CA GLU A 330 -17.59 13.68 3.05
C GLU A 330 -17.37 12.87 1.76
N PRO A 331 -18.42 12.35 1.09
CA PRO A 331 -18.23 11.42 -0.01
C PRO A 331 -17.85 12.12 -1.32
N ALA A 332 -16.91 11.54 -2.05
CA ALA A 332 -16.60 11.91 -3.44
C ALA A 332 -17.43 11.05 -4.40
N VAL A 333 -18.61 11.54 -4.79
CA VAL A 333 -19.60 10.77 -5.55
C VAL A 333 -19.27 10.73 -7.06
N PRO A 334 -19.08 9.56 -7.69
CA PRO A 334 -18.86 9.48 -9.15
C PRO A 334 -19.91 10.24 -9.97
N GLY A 335 -19.47 10.90 -11.05
CA GLY A 335 -20.32 11.74 -11.90
C GLY A 335 -20.57 13.16 -11.37
N LYS A 336 -19.97 13.54 -10.24
CA LYS A 336 -19.94 14.92 -9.73
C LYS A 336 -18.49 15.38 -9.53
N ALA A 337 -18.32 16.59 -9.02
CA ALA A 337 -17.04 17.15 -8.66
C ALA A 337 -17.21 18.22 -7.57
N GLY A 338 -16.14 18.55 -6.87
CA GLY A 338 -16.21 19.56 -5.83
C GLY A 338 -14.94 19.72 -5.01
N ARG A 339 -15.13 20.13 -3.76
CA ARG A 339 -14.11 20.22 -2.73
C ARG A 339 -14.68 19.77 -1.39
N SER A 340 -13.80 19.43 -0.47
CA SER A 340 -14.16 19.26 0.93
C SER A 340 -14.55 20.60 1.57
N ALA A 341 -15.45 20.56 2.56
CA ALA A 341 -15.80 21.73 3.35
C ALA A 341 -14.74 22.08 4.41
N THR A 342 -14.03 21.08 4.95
CA THR A 342 -13.12 21.24 6.08
C THR A 342 -11.65 21.20 5.68
N ASP A 343 -11.29 20.39 4.69
CA ASP A 343 -9.89 20.19 4.28
C ASP A 343 -9.60 20.72 2.86
N PRO A 344 -8.35 21.09 2.57
CA PRO A 344 -7.88 21.49 1.23
C PRO A 344 -7.79 20.33 0.24
N VAL A 345 -8.93 19.67 0.03
CA VAL A 345 -9.13 18.56 -0.89
C VAL A 345 -10.11 18.97 -1.97
N TRP A 346 -9.72 18.79 -3.23
CA TRP A 346 -10.61 18.90 -4.40
C TRP A 346 -10.75 17.54 -5.05
N TRP A 347 -11.85 17.35 -5.77
CA TRP A 347 -12.07 16.12 -6.48
C TRP A 347 -12.85 16.32 -7.77
N ALA A 348 -12.55 15.47 -8.73
CA ALA A 348 -13.17 15.38 -10.05
C ALA A 348 -13.61 13.93 -10.28
N SER A 349 -14.41 13.70 -11.32
CA SER A 349 -14.75 12.35 -11.74
C SER A 349 -14.67 12.19 -13.25
N SER A 350 -14.54 10.95 -13.68
CA SER A 350 -14.62 10.53 -15.09
C SER A 350 -15.13 9.09 -15.17
N ALA A 351 -15.31 8.57 -16.38
CA ALA A 351 -15.63 7.16 -16.62
C ALA A 351 -14.68 6.57 -17.67
N CYS A 352 -14.14 5.38 -17.45
CA CYS A 352 -13.24 4.73 -18.40
C CYS A 352 -13.69 3.28 -18.59
N ASP A 353 -13.96 2.90 -19.83
CA ASP A 353 -14.61 1.63 -20.18
C ASP A 353 -15.91 1.39 -19.40
N GLY A 354 -16.69 2.46 -19.19
CA GLY A 354 -17.93 2.42 -18.41
C GLY A 354 -17.76 2.29 -16.89
N ARG A 355 -16.51 2.22 -16.38
CA ARG A 355 -16.22 2.16 -14.94
C ARG A 355 -15.97 3.55 -14.38
N PRO A 356 -16.55 3.89 -13.21
CA PRO A 356 -16.33 5.19 -12.60
C PRO A 356 -14.87 5.37 -12.17
N GLN A 357 -14.38 6.61 -12.28
CA GLN A 357 -13.15 7.07 -11.67
C GLN A 357 -13.39 8.33 -10.83
N VAL A 358 -12.68 8.41 -9.72
CA VAL A 358 -12.61 9.59 -8.87
C VAL A 358 -11.15 10.05 -8.81
N HIS A 359 -10.93 11.31 -9.09
CA HIS A 359 -9.62 11.95 -9.01
C HIS A 359 -9.63 12.89 -7.81
N THR A 360 -8.63 12.83 -6.95
CA THR A 360 -8.52 13.73 -5.79
C THR A 360 -7.22 14.53 -5.85
N MET A 361 -7.25 15.72 -5.28
CA MET A 361 -6.09 16.58 -5.05
C MET A 361 -6.13 17.11 -3.62
N THR A 362 -5.19 16.68 -2.79
CA THR A 362 -4.96 17.22 -1.45
C THR A 362 -3.79 18.18 -1.49
N VAL A 363 -3.94 19.38 -0.90
CA VAL A 363 -2.81 20.30 -0.70
C VAL A 363 -2.36 20.25 0.76
N GLY A 364 -1.06 20.03 0.95
CA GLY A 364 -0.45 19.90 2.26
C GLY A 364 -0.46 21.21 3.04
N ARG A 365 -0.75 21.14 4.34
CA ARG A 365 -0.79 22.24 5.30
C ARG A 365 -1.83 23.35 4.95
N PRO A 366 -2.76 23.68 5.88
CA PRO A 366 -3.77 24.72 5.63
C PRO A 366 -3.21 26.09 5.20
N SER A 367 -2.08 26.52 5.77
CA SER A 367 -1.45 27.79 5.39
C SER A 367 -0.93 27.76 3.95
N TYR A 368 -0.22 26.72 3.54
CA TYR A 368 0.23 26.60 2.15
C TYR A 368 -0.96 26.49 1.20
N ALA A 369 -1.97 25.68 1.53
CA ALA A 369 -3.20 25.59 0.76
C ALA A 369 -3.89 26.95 0.58
N ARG A 370 -3.97 27.78 1.63
CA ARG A 370 -4.53 29.14 1.55
C ARG A 370 -3.74 30.06 0.62
N LEU A 371 -2.41 29.91 0.56
CA LEU A 371 -1.54 30.68 -0.33
C LEU A 371 -1.75 30.33 -1.82
N VAL A 372 -2.08 29.07 -2.11
CA VAL A 372 -2.06 28.53 -3.47
C VAL A 372 -3.42 28.14 -4.03
N ALA A 373 -4.50 28.19 -3.25
CA ALA A 373 -5.83 27.66 -3.62
C ALA A 373 -6.29 28.06 -5.02
N SER A 374 -6.26 29.36 -5.36
CA SER A 374 -6.70 29.86 -6.67
C SER A 374 -5.79 29.46 -7.84
N ARG A 375 -4.55 29.05 -7.54
CA ARG A 375 -3.55 28.59 -8.51
C ARG A 375 -3.64 27.09 -8.77
N MET A 376 -4.30 26.34 -7.89
CA MET A 376 -4.40 24.88 -7.98
C MET A 376 -5.37 24.40 -9.06
N GLU A 377 -6.20 25.30 -9.61
CA GLU A 377 -7.10 24.98 -10.70
C GLU A 377 -6.36 24.41 -11.91
N ASP A 378 -5.38 25.15 -12.44
CA ASP A 378 -4.64 24.74 -13.64
C ASP A 378 -3.89 23.42 -13.41
N LEU A 379 -3.37 23.24 -12.20
CA LEU A 379 -2.66 22.03 -11.79
C LEU A 379 -3.61 20.82 -11.78
N PHE A 380 -4.76 20.94 -11.13
CA PHE A 380 -5.70 19.82 -11.03
C PHE A 380 -6.32 19.45 -12.37
N ARG A 381 -6.67 20.45 -13.19
CA ARG A 381 -7.18 20.22 -14.55
C ARG A 381 -6.14 19.49 -15.41
N ALA A 382 -4.87 19.90 -15.35
CA ALA A 382 -3.80 19.25 -16.10
C ALA A 382 -3.58 17.79 -15.67
N TYR A 383 -3.67 17.49 -14.37
CA TYR A 383 -3.61 16.13 -13.86
C TYR A 383 -4.77 15.26 -14.38
N VAL A 384 -6.01 15.75 -14.26
CA VAL A 384 -7.19 15.00 -14.72
C VAL A 384 -7.16 14.80 -16.24
N ASP A 385 -6.73 15.81 -17.00
CA ASP A 385 -6.54 15.72 -18.45
C ASP A 385 -5.52 14.64 -18.85
N ASP A 386 -4.37 14.56 -18.16
CA ASP A 386 -3.37 13.51 -18.41
C ASP A 386 -3.95 12.11 -18.19
N VAL A 387 -4.55 11.88 -17.02
CA VAL A 387 -5.11 10.58 -16.66
C VAL A 387 -6.21 10.17 -17.63
N THR A 388 -7.15 11.07 -17.89
CA THR A 388 -8.30 10.79 -18.75
C THR A 388 -7.88 10.57 -20.21
N THR A 389 -6.91 11.33 -20.71
CA THR A 389 -6.37 11.12 -22.07
C THR A 389 -5.64 9.78 -22.17
N ARG A 390 -4.75 9.48 -21.22
CA ARG A 390 -3.92 8.27 -21.22
C ARG A 390 -4.75 6.99 -21.06
N ARG A 391 -5.88 7.08 -20.33
CA ARG A 391 -6.82 5.97 -20.10
C ARG A 391 -8.06 6.00 -20.99
N HIS A 392 -8.12 6.92 -21.97
CA HIS A 392 -9.25 7.07 -22.90
C HIS A 392 -10.62 7.22 -22.21
N CYS A 393 -10.66 7.98 -21.13
CA CYS A 393 -11.86 8.21 -20.33
C CYS A 393 -12.80 9.24 -20.96
N THR A 394 -14.07 9.13 -20.62
CA THR A 394 -15.16 10.04 -21.00
C THR A 394 -15.82 10.64 -19.75
N ASP A 395 -16.87 11.44 -19.97
CA ASP A 395 -17.75 11.95 -18.91
C ASP A 395 -17.01 12.69 -17.79
N VAL A 396 -15.97 13.43 -18.18
CA VAL A 396 -15.11 14.17 -17.25
C VAL A 396 -15.89 15.32 -16.61
N VAL A 397 -16.01 15.29 -15.29
CA VAL A 397 -16.62 16.34 -14.48
C VAL A 397 -15.54 16.97 -13.61
N LEU A 398 -15.27 18.25 -13.83
CA LEU A 398 -14.27 19.03 -13.11
C LEU A 398 -14.93 20.01 -12.14
N PRO A 399 -14.27 20.36 -11.02
CA PRO A 399 -14.71 21.47 -10.19
C PRO A 399 -14.84 22.76 -11.00
N GLY A 400 -15.81 23.60 -10.62
CA GLY A 400 -15.94 24.94 -11.19
C GLY A 400 -14.85 25.88 -10.68
N HIS A 401 -14.57 26.96 -11.42
CA HIS A 401 -13.56 27.97 -11.06
C HIS A 401 -13.71 28.48 -9.61
N SER A 402 -14.95 28.77 -9.19
CA SER A 402 -15.25 29.29 -7.85
C SER A 402 -14.99 28.29 -6.72
N THR A 403 -14.76 27.01 -7.04
CA THR A 403 -14.43 25.96 -6.07
C THR A 403 -12.97 26.06 -5.60
N PHE A 404 -12.09 26.71 -6.35
CA PHE A 404 -10.67 26.88 -6.00
C PHE A 404 -10.46 28.14 -5.15
N ARG A 405 -10.84 28.04 -3.88
CA ARG A 405 -10.84 29.13 -2.89
C ARG A 405 -10.35 28.65 -1.53
N ALA A 406 -9.92 29.58 -0.69
CA ALA A 406 -9.16 29.32 0.53
C ALA A 406 -9.93 29.46 1.85
N ASP A 407 -11.26 29.35 1.82
CA ASP A 407 -12.19 29.56 2.93
C ASP A 407 -12.61 28.24 3.62
N TRP A 408 -11.65 27.36 3.93
CA TRP A 408 -11.93 26.13 4.69
C TRP A 408 -12.12 26.44 6.17
N GLY A 409 -13.14 25.84 6.79
CA GLY A 409 -13.43 26.04 8.22
C GLY A 409 -13.98 27.42 8.60
N GLU A 410 -14.21 28.32 7.64
CA GLU A 410 -14.89 29.60 7.83
C GLU A 410 -16.37 29.45 7.41
N SER A 411 -17.19 28.84 8.27
CA SER A 411 -18.65 28.75 8.11
C SER A 411 -19.41 29.66 9.06
#